data_AF-A0A961JCK3-F1
#
_entry.id   AF-A0A961JCK3-F1
#
_cell.length_a   1.000
_cell.length_b   1.000
_cell.length_c   1.000
_cell.angle_alpha   90.00
_cell.angle_beta   90.00
_cell.angle_gamma   90.00
#
_symmetry.space_group_name_H-M   'P 1'
#
loop_
_entity.id
_entity.type
_entity.pdbx_description
1 polymer ?
#
loop_
_entity_poly.entity_id
_entity_poly.type
_entity_poly.pdbx_seq_one_letter_code
_entity_poly.pdbx_strand_id
1 'polypeptide(L)'
;MTGSRAFIAAVFALALGGAAGGAAPAAADVIAFPVYGNWCGPWHSGGSPVDALDEACMRHDLCYGTLGVLNCSCDLALMDTLRRTSWPSGAVYDSARAIYEVVGIAPCFGSAEEQSTKFDWVRNDHLGAVARGRESPDAALERGLDLLGRGLENAYPTEP
;
A
#
# COMPACT_ATOMS: atom_id res chain seq x y z
N MET A 1 -47.16 -42.96 -34.75
CA MET A 1 -46.42 -43.11 -33.48
C MET A 1 -46.04 -41.71 -33.01
N THR A 2 -46.69 -41.30 -31.93
CA THR A 2 -46.75 -39.95 -31.38
C THR A 2 -45.45 -39.59 -30.65
N GLY A 3 -44.67 -38.67 -31.23
CA GLY A 3 -43.45 -38.14 -30.62
C GLY A 3 -43.77 -36.91 -29.77
N SER A 4 -43.70 -37.09 -28.45
CA SER A 4 -43.95 -36.09 -27.41
C SER A 4 -42.96 -34.91 -27.49
N ARG A 5 -43.34 -33.83 -28.18
CA ARG A 5 -42.61 -32.54 -28.19
C ARG A 5 -43.18 -31.54 -27.18
N ALA A 6 -43.80 -32.03 -26.10
CA ALA A 6 -44.51 -31.20 -25.12
C ALA A 6 -43.88 -31.17 -23.72
N PHE A 7 -42.65 -31.68 -23.56
CA PHE A 7 -42.01 -31.80 -22.23
C PHE A 7 -40.72 -30.99 -22.03
N ILE A 8 -40.40 -30.04 -22.91
CA ILE A 8 -39.23 -29.14 -22.73
C ILE A 8 -39.64 -27.67 -22.86
N ALA A 9 -40.78 -27.29 -22.26
CA ALA A 9 -41.24 -25.89 -22.23
C ALA A 9 -41.72 -25.45 -20.82
N ALA A 10 -41.31 -26.15 -19.76
CA ALA A 10 -41.78 -25.86 -18.40
C ALA A 10 -40.69 -26.00 -17.31
N VAL A 11 -39.44 -25.68 -17.63
CA VAL A 11 -38.36 -25.52 -16.61
C VAL A 11 -37.77 -24.10 -16.61
N PHE A 12 -38.25 -23.20 -17.46
CA PHE A 12 -37.75 -21.82 -17.58
C PHE A 12 -38.69 -20.74 -17.03
N ALA A 13 -39.48 -21.05 -15.99
CA ALA A 13 -40.49 -20.11 -15.48
C ALA A 13 -40.66 -20.11 -13.96
N LEU A 14 -39.59 -20.28 -13.18
CA LEU A 14 -39.65 -19.97 -11.75
C LEU A 14 -38.30 -19.51 -11.17
N ALA A 15 -37.84 -18.33 -11.60
CA ALA A 15 -36.87 -17.53 -10.87
C ALA A 15 -36.95 -16.05 -11.26
N LEU A 16 -38.15 -15.45 -11.23
CA LEU A 16 -38.28 -14.00 -11.07
C LEU A 16 -38.39 -13.72 -9.56
N GLY A 17 -37.30 -14.01 -8.86
CA GLY A 17 -37.09 -13.56 -7.49
C GLY A 17 -36.60 -12.11 -7.51
N GLY A 18 -37.43 -11.22 -6.95
CA GLY A 18 -37.05 -9.98 -6.27
C GLY A 18 -36.03 -9.07 -6.96
N ALA A 19 -36.53 -7.98 -7.54
CA ALA A 19 -35.70 -6.80 -7.79
C ALA A 19 -35.15 -6.25 -6.46
N ALA A 20 -33.82 -6.20 -6.40
CA ALA A 20 -32.96 -5.27 -5.69
C ALA A 20 -33.60 -4.33 -4.66
N GLY A 21 -33.35 -4.64 -3.39
CA GLY A 21 -33.44 -3.71 -2.26
C GLY A 21 -32.23 -3.88 -1.35
N GLY A 22 -31.03 -4.05 -1.92
CA GLY A 22 -29.80 -3.99 -1.15
C GLY A 22 -29.48 -2.54 -0.85
N ALA A 23 -29.71 -2.11 0.40
CA ALA A 23 -29.09 -0.90 0.90
C ALA A 23 -27.58 -1.01 0.63
N ALA A 24 -26.99 0.03 0.04
CA ALA A 24 -25.54 0.13 -0.06
C ALA A 24 -24.96 -0.06 1.35
N PRO A 25 -23.84 -0.81 1.51
CA PRO A 25 -23.16 -0.81 2.79
C PRO A 25 -22.87 0.64 3.18
N ALA A 26 -23.21 1.00 4.42
CA ALA A 26 -22.74 2.23 5.02
C ALA A 26 -21.24 2.32 4.77
N ALA A 27 -20.76 3.49 4.33
CA ALA A 27 -19.33 3.72 4.13
C ALA A 27 -18.59 3.25 5.37
N ALA A 28 -17.77 2.20 5.24
CA ALA A 28 -16.85 1.85 6.30
C ALA A 28 -15.98 3.08 6.53
N ASP A 29 -15.88 3.53 7.79
CA ASP A 29 -14.90 4.55 8.15
C ASP A 29 -13.53 4.03 7.68
N VAL A 30 -12.95 4.71 6.70
CA VAL A 30 -11.61 4.40 6.22
C VAL A 30 -10.65 4.88 7.29
N ILE A 31 -10.15 3.93 8.09
CA ILE A 31 -9.19 4.23 9.16
C ILE A 31 -7.86 4.59 8.50
N ALA A 32 -7.41 5.83 8.71
CA ALA A 32 -6.07 6.26 8.35
C ALA A 32 -5.03 5.47 9.13
N PHE A 33 -3.88 5.20 8.51
CA PHE A 33 -2.76 4.48 9.12
C PHE A 33 -1.48 5.32 9.05
N PRO A 34 -1.37 6.39 9.87
CA PRO A 34 -0.25 7.33 9.80
C PRO A 34 1.03 6.71 10.34
N VAL A 35 2.08 6.62 9.53
CA VAL A 35 3.36 6.04 9.97
C VAL A 35 4.46 7.07 10.14
N TYR A 36 4.34 8.23 9.48
CA TYR A 36 5.27 9.36 9.61
C TYR A 36 4.63 10.66 9.12
N GLY A 37 4.90 11.77 9.81
CA GLY A 37 4.50 13.11 9.37
C GLY A 37 3.01 13.26 9.06
N ASN A 38 2.67 14.10 8.09
CA ASN A 38 1.30 14.35 7.67
C ASN A 38 0.89 13.62 6.36
N TRP A 39 1.82 12.92 5.71
CA TRP A 39 1.62 12.30 4.39
C TRP A 39 2.05 10.84 4.29
N CYS A 40 2.91 10.32 5.17
CA CYS A 40 3.33 8.93 5.05
C CYS A 40 2.33 8.01 5.76
N GLY A 41 1.54 7.26 5.00
CA GLY A 41 0.70 6.18 5.52
C GLY A 41 -0.53 5.90 4.65
N PRO A 42 -1.06 4.66 4.65
CA PRO A 42 -2.32 4.37 4.00
C PRO A 42 -3.44 5.29 4.48
N TRP A 43 -4.12 5.94 3.52
CA TRP A 43 -5.21 6.88 3.78
C TRP A 43 -4.83 8.07 4.68
N HIS A 44 -3.55 8.44 4.71
CA HIS A 44 -3.00 9.53 5.52
C HIS A 44 -2.37 10.59 4.61
N SER A 45 -3.18 11.52 4.10
CA SER A 45 -2.74 12.52 3.12
C SER A 45 -3.29 13.91 3.48
N GLY A 46 -2.52 14.75 4.18
CA GLY A 46 -2.97 16.10 4.50
C GLY A 46 -1.91 17.01 5.11
N GLY A 47 -2.25 18.28 5.35
CA GLY A 47 -1.36 19.24 6.03
C GLY A 47 -0.13 19.69 5.21
N SER A 48 0.76 20.44 5.86
CA SER A 48 2.06 20.81 5.28
C SER A 48 3.09 19.71 5.59
N PRO A 49 3.95 19.31 4.64
CA PRO A 49 4.98 18.31 4.93
C PRO A 49 5.90 18.80 6.04
N VAL A 50 6.18 17.96 7.03
CA VAL A 50 6.98 18.33 8.22
C VAL A 50 8.48 18.31 7.96
N ASP A 51 8.93 17.53 6.98
CA ASP A 51 10.31 17.47 6.49
C ASP A 51 10.39 16.86 5.08
N ALA A 52 11.62 16.56 4.62
CA ALA A 52 11.89 16.00 3.30
C ALA A 52 11.39 14.56 3.10
N LEU A 53 11.23 13.76 4.18
CA LEU A 53 10.66 12.42 4.07
C LEU A 53 9.15 12.53 3.85
N ASP A 54 8.50 13.37 4.65
CA ASP A 54 7.08 13.66 4.53
C ASP A 54 6.74 14.29 3.17
N GLU A 55 7.60 15.17 2.65
CA GLU A 55 7.46 15.71 1.29
C GLU A 55 7.56 14.64 0.20
N ALA A 56 8.41 13.62 0.38
CA ALA A 56 8.48 12.50 -0.57
C ALA A 56 7.17 11.70 -0.59
N CYS A 57 6.57 11.44 0.58
CA CYS A 57 5.25 10.82 0.69
C CYS A 57 4.15 11.71 0.10
N MET A 58 4.18 13.03 0.32
CA MET A 58 3.24 13.96 -0.31
C MET A 58 3.26 13.85 -1.83
N ARG A 59 4.46 13.80 -2.44
CA ARG A 59 4.59 13.67 -3.90
C ARG A 59 4.06 12.31 -4.39
N HIS A 60 4.24 11.25 -3.62
CA HIS A 60 3.70 9.91 -3.91
C HIS A 60 2.17 9.91 -3.89
N ASP A 61 1.56 10.49 -2.85
CA ASP A 61 0.11 10.60 -2.71
C ASP A 61 -0.51 11.44 -3.83
N LEU A 62 0.12 12.57 -4.20
CA LEU A 62 -0.31 13.39 -5.34
C LEU A 62 -0.19 12.64 -6.67
N CYS A 63 0.84 11.80 -6.82
CA CYS A 63 1.00 10.92 -7.98
C CYS A 63 -0.15 9.91 -8.06
N TYR A 64 -0.52 9.26 -6.95
CA TYR A 64 -1.70 8.39 -6.88
C TYR A 64 -2.99 9.14 -7.20
N GLY A 65 -3.16 10.36 -6.72
CA GLY A 65 -4.32 11.21 -7.05
C GLY A 65 -4.45 11.50 -8.54
N THR A 66 -3.34 11.47 -9.28
CA THR A 66 -3.30 11.74 -10.73
C THR A 66 -3.37 10.48 -11.59
N LEU A 67 -2.66 9.42 -11.20
CA LEU A 67 -2.45 8.21 -12.00
C LEU A 67 -3.21 6.97 -11.51
N GLY A 68 -3.91 7.10 -10.37
CA GLY A 68 -4.61 6.01 -9.69
C GLY A 68 -3.83 5.44 -8.51
N VAL A 69 -4.56 4.96 -7.51
CA VAL A 69 -3.99 4.30 -6.33
C VAL A 69 -3.23 3.03 -6.71
N LEU A 70 -2.19 2.70 -5.95
CA LEU A 70 -1.32 1.54 -6.20
C LEU A 70 -0.63 1.57 -7.58
N ASN A 71 -0.37 2.74 -8.17
CA ASN A 71 0.34 2.81 -9.44
C ASN A 71 1.84 2.48 -9.27
N CYS A 72 2.36 1.50 -10.01
CA CYS A 72 3.75 1.05 -9.86
C CYS A 72 4.78 2.15 -10.16
N SER A 73 4.53 3.04 -11.11
CA SER A 73 5.45 4.12 -11.44
C SER A 73 5.55 5.16 -10.32
N CYS A 74 4.45 5.42 -9.61
CA CYS A 74 4.44 6.27 -8.42
C CYS A 74 5.26 5.62 -7.29
N ASP A 75 5.06 4.32 -7.05
CA ASP A 75 5.83 3.57 -6.03
C ASP A 75 7.32 3.59 -6.32
N LEU A 76 7.70 3.32 -7.58
CA LEU A 76 9.10 3.36 -8.00
C LEU A 76 9.70 4.75 -7.80
N ALA A 77 8.97 5.83 -8.14
CA ALA A 77 9.44 7.20 -7.93
C ALA A 77 9.65 7.54 -6.43
N LEU A 78 8.75 7.07 -5.55
CA LEU A 78 8.94 7.20 -4.11
C LEU A 78 10.17 6.41 -3.66
N MET A 79 10.24 5.12 -3.98
CA MET A 79 11.33 4.23 -3.58
C MET A 79 12.70 4.75 -4.02
N ASP A 80 12.76 5.28 -5.24
CA ASP A 80 13.91 5.89 -5.85
C ASP A 80 14.41 7.13 -5.08
N THR A 81 13.48 7.99 -4.64
CA THR A 81 13.77 9.13 -3.75
C THR A 81 14.29 8.65 -2.40
N LEU A 82 13.63 7.66 -1.79
CA LEU A 82 13.96 7.18 -0.44
C LEU A 82 15.35 6.54 -0.36
N ARG A 83 15.75 5.78 -1.39
CA ARG A 83 17.03 5.07 -1.42
C ARG A 83 18.23 5.95 -1.77
N ARG A 84 18.01 7.14 -2.37
CA ARG A 84 19.09 8.06 -2.79
C ARG A 84 19.28 9.24 -1.86
N THR A 85 18.27 9.57 -1.07
CA THR A 85 18.33 10.71 -0.13
C THR A 85 19.24 10.38 1.05
N SER A 86 20.09 11.34 1.42
CA SER A 86 20.81 11.32 2.70
C SER A 86 19.94 11.98 3.76
N TRP A 87 19.58 11.23 4.80
CA TRP A 87 18.64 11.69 5.83
C TRP A 87 19.35 12.39 7.00
N PRO A 88 18.70 13.38 7.63
CA PRO A 88 19.34 14.22 8.66
C PRO A 88 19.62 13.49 9.98
N SER A 89 19.00 12.33 10.22
CA SER A 89 19.22 11.50 11.40
C SER A 89 18.99 10.02 11.11
N GLY A 90 19.47 9.16 12.02
CA GLY A 90 19.21 7.72 11.96
C GLY A 90 17.72 7.39 12.03
N ALA A 91 16.95 8.08 12.88
CA ALA A 91 15.51 7.86 13.02
C ALA A 91 14.74 8.17 11.72
N VAL A 92 15.11 9.25 11.01
CA VAL A 92 14.51 9.58 9.71
C VAL A 92 14.95 8.57 8.65
N TYR A 93 16.23 8.15 8.66
CA TYR A 93 16.72 7.07 7.80
C TYR A 93 15.93 5.77 8.00
N ASP A 94 15.73 5.35 9.25
CA ASP A 94 15.03 4.10 9.57
C ASP A 94 13.57 4.15 9.13
N SER A 95 12.91 5.30 9.31
CA SER A 95 11.54 5.52 8.81
C SER A 95 11.48 5.45 7.29
N ALA A 96 12.37 6.17 6.60
CA ALA A 96 12.45 6.16 5.14
C ALA A 96 12.77 4.76 4.60
N ARG A 97 13.66 4.03 5.27
CA ARG A 97 14.05 2.68 4.88
C ARG A 97 12.91 1.67 5.08
N ALA A 98 12.17 1.78 6.19
CA ALA A 98 10.99 0.97 6.45
C ALA A 98 9.90 1.18 5.38
N ILE A 99 9.61 2.46 5.04
CA ILE A 99 8.64 2.81 3.99
C ILE A 99 9.09 2.25 2.64
N TYR A 100 10.37 2.43 2.27
CA TYR A 100 10.96 1.86 1.06
C TYR A 100 10.78 0.33 0.97
N GLU A 101 11.00 -0.38 2.08
CA GLU A 101 10.89 -1.83 2.16
C GLU A 101 9.44 -2.31 2.01
N VAL A 102 8.51 -1.67 2.72
CA VAL A 102 7.08 -2.00 2.67
C VAL A 102 6.50 -1.69 1.28
N VAL A 103 6.80 -0.53 0.71
CA VAL A 103 6.37 -0.18 -0.65
C VAL A 103 6.94 -1.17 -1.66
N GLY A 104 8.21 -1.56 -1.50
CA GLY A 104 8.89 -2.46 -2.42
C GLY A 104 8.35 -3.89 -2.48
N ILE A 105 7.67 -4.35 -1.43
CA ILE A 105 7.01 -5.66 -1.39
C ILE A 105 5.50 -5.58 -1.65
N ALA A 106 4.91 -4.38 -1.61
CA ALA A 106 3.49 -4.18 -1.85
C ALA A 106 3.12 -4.42 -3.34
N PRO A 107 1.99 -5.08 -3.63
CA PRO A 107 1.44 -5.16 -4.98
C PRO A 107 1.07 -3.77 -5.54
N CYS A 108 1.24 -3.59 -6.85
CA CYS A 108 0.86 -2.37 -7.58
C CYS A 108 0.28 -2.71 -8.98
N PHE A 109 -0.45 -1.75 -9.54
CA PHE A 109 -0.94 -1.75 -10.92
C PHE A 109 0.09 -1.09 -11.84
N GLY A 110 0.55 -1.85 -12.83
CA GLY A 110 1.59 -1.49 -13.78
C GLY A 110 2.04 -2.73 -14.55
N SER A 111 3.20 -2.67 -15.16
CA SER A 111 3.84 -3.83 -15.78
C SER A 111 4.39 -4.81 -14.73
N ALA A 112 4.51 -6.08 -15.11
CA ALA A 112 5.18 -7.08 -14.28
C ALA A 112 6.66 -6.69 -14.00
N GLU A 113 7.30 -6.01 -14.96
CA GLU A 113 8.68 -5.51 -14.82
C GLU A 113 8.80 -4.45 -13.73
N GLU A 114 7.85 -3.51 -13.67
CA GLU A 114 7.83 -2.50 -12.61
C GLU A 114 7.63 -3.16 -11.23
N GLN A 115 6.69 -4.10 -11.11
CA GLN A 115 6.48 -4.85 -9.87
C GLN A 115 7.73 -5.65 -9.45
N SER A 116 8.39 -6.33 -10.39
CA SER A 116 9.62 -7.08 -10.08
C SER A 116 10.77 -6.16 -9.72
N THR A 117 10.86 -4.98 -10.34
CA THR A 117 11.91 -3.99 -10.05
C THR A 117 11.85 -3.54 -8.59
N LYS A 118 10.65 -3.28 -8.06
CA LYS A 118 10.44 -2.95 -6.65
C LYS A 118 11.03 -4.01 -5.71
N PHE A 119 10.71 -5.27 -5.96
CA PHE A 119 11.20 -6.39 -5.15
C PHE A 119 12.72 -6.58 -5.28
N ASP A 120 13.26 -6.47 -6.49
CA ASP A 120 14.68 -6.59 -6.75
C ASP A 120 15.49 -5.49 -6.06
N TRP A 121 14.98 -4.25 -6.05
CA TRP A 121 15.59 -3.13 -5.37
C TRP A 121 15.69 -3.36 -3.85
N VAL A 122 14.59 -3.75 -3.20
CA VAL A 122 14.59 -4.06 -1.76
C VAL A 122 15.54 -5.19 -1.45
N ARG A 123 15.46 -6.30 -2.19
CA ARG A 123 16.30 -7.49 -1.99
C ARG A 123 17.79 -7.15 -2.15
N ASN A 124 18.17 -6.50 -3.25
CA ASN A 124 19.57 -6.21 -3.54
C ASN A 124 20.16 -5.18 -2.59
N ASP A 125 19.39 -4.17 -2.19
CA ASP A 125 19.86 -3.17 -1.23
C ASP A 125 20.03 -3.77 0.17
N HIS A 126 19.08 -4.59 0.63
CA HIS A 126 19.17 -5.27 1.93
C HIS A 126 20.37 -6.22 1.97
N LEU A 127 20.48 -7.13 1.00
CA LEU A 127 21.61 -8.06 0.91
C LEU A 127 22.94 -7.31 0.81
N GLY A 128 22.99 -6.22 0.04
CA GLY A 128 24.17 -5.38 -0.06
C GLY A 128 24.54 -4.69 1.26
N ALA A 129 23.56 -4.20 2.01
CA ALA A 129 23.77 -3.56 3.31
C ALA A 129 24.30 -4.57 4.34
N VAL A 130 23.69 -5.76 4.40
CA VAL A 130 24.13 -6.88 5.25
C VAL A 130 25.54 -7.31 4.90
N ALA A 131 25.84 -7.52 3.61
CA ALA A 131 27.19 -7.91 3.16
C ALA A 131 28.28 -6.88 3.49
N ARG A 132 27.92 -5.59 3.59
CA ARG A 132 28.82 -4.51 3.99
C ARG A 132 28.86 -4.28 5.51
N GLY A 133 28.15 -5.08 6.30
CA GLY A 133 28.04 -4.91 7.76
C GLY A 133 27.37 -3.59 8.17
N ARG A 134 26.56 -2.99 7.29
CA ARG A 134 25.83 -1.75 7.60
C ARG A 134 24.50 -2.02 8.30
N GLU A 135 23.93 -3.19 8.06
CA GLU A 135 22.65 -3.62 8.63
C GLU A 135 22.76 -5.07 9.07
N SER A 136 22.00 -5.46 10.09
CA SER A 136 21.87 -6.85 10.50
C SER A 136 20.90 -7.60 9.56
N PRO A 137 20.96 -8.95 9.49
CA PRO A 137 20.06 -9.73 8.63
C PRO A 137 18.56 -9.49 8.90
N ASP A 138 18.22 -9.16 10.14
CA ASP A 138 16.89 -8.91 10.69
C ASP A 138 16.46 -7.43 10.64
N ALA A 139 17.34 -6.50 10.24
CA ALA A 139 17.06 -5.07 10.29
C ALA A 139 15.79 -4.65 9.53
N ALA A 140 15.49 -5.28 8.38
CA ALA A 140 14.29 -5.02 7.61
C ALA A 140 13.00 -5.48 8.34
N LEU A 141 13.08 -6.58 9.10
CA LEU A 141 11.95 -7.05 9.90
C LEU A 141 11.70 -6.10 11.07
N GLU A 142 12.76 -5.72 11.80
CA GLU A 142 12.66 -4.81 12.94
C GLU A 142 12.07 -3.46 12.52
N ARG A 143 12.57 -2.86 11.43
CA ARG A 143 12.00 -1.62 10.86
C ARG A 143 10.54 -1.78 10.45
N GLY A 144 10.18 -2.91 9.85
CA GLY A 144 8.81 -3.18 9.43
C GLY A 144 7.84 -3.28 10.63
N LEU A 145 8.25 -3.97 11.69
CA LEU A 145 7.46 -4.10 12.92
C LEU A 145 7.31 -2.76 13.65
N ASP A 146 8.39 -1.98 13.71
CA ASP A 146 8.40 -0.64 14.27
C ASP A 146 7.50 0.34 13.49
N LEU A 147 7.51 0.29 12.15
CA LEU A 147 6.60 1.06 11.30
C LEU A 147 5.12 0.66 11.51
N LEU A 148 4.85 -0.64 11.61
CA LEU A 148 3.51 -1.16 11.91
C LEU A 148 3.03 -0.70 13.30
N GLY A 149 3.91 -0.75 14.29
CA GLY A 149 3.64 -0.27 15.65
C GLY A 149 3.23 1.20 15.67
N ARG A 150 4.04 2.08 15.06
CA ARG A 150 3.71 3.51 14.91
C ARG A 150 2.36 3.74 14.25
N GLY A 151 2.09 3.02 13.16
CA GLY A 151 0.82 3.14 12.46
C GLY A 151 -0.38 2.75 13.31
N LEU A 152 -0.27 1.68 14.10
CA LEU A 152 -1.31 1.25 15.02
C LEU A 152 -1.51 2.25 16.17
N GLU A 153 -0.42 2.76 16.76
CA GLU A 153 -0.45 3.77 17.81
C GLU A 153 -1.13 5.07 17.34
N ASN A 154 -0.82 5.51 16.11
CA ASN A 154 -1.40 6.72 15.53
C ASN A 154 -2.84 6.53 15.04
N ALA A 155 -3.20 5.34 14.56
CA ALA A 155 -4.54 5.03 14.09
C ALA A 155 -5.54 4.86 15.24
N TYR A 156 -5.09 4.38 16.40
CA TYR A 156 -5.90 4.15 17.59
C TYR A 156 -5.29 4.84 18.81
N PRO A 157 -5.29 6.19 18.85
CA PRO A 157 -4.78 6.91 19.99
C PRO A 157 -5.60 6.56 21.23
N THR A 158 -4.94 6.07 22.28
CA THR A 158 -5.58 5.93 23.59
C THR A 158 -5.97 7.33 24.08
N GLU A 159 -7.24 7.53 24.42
CA GLU A 159 -7.70 8.77 25.08
C GLU A 159 -6.82 9.07 26.31
N PRO A 160 -6.49 10.34 26.58
CA PRO A 160 -5.62 10.73 27.69
C PRO A 160 -6.20 10.44 29.08
#